data_AF-A0A0R2BAG2-F1
#
_entry.id   AF-A0A0R2BAG2-F1
#
_cell.length_a   1.000
_cell.length_b   1.000
_cell.length_c   1.000
_cell.angle_alpha   90.00
_cell.angle_beta   90.00
_cell.angle_gamma   90.00
#
_symmetry.space_group_name_H-M   'P 1'
#
loop_
_entity.id
_entity.type
_entity.pdbx_description
1 polymer ?
#
loop_
_entity_poly.entity_id
_entity_poly.type
_entity_poly.pdbx_seq_one_letter_code
_entity_poly.pdbx_strand_id
1 'polypeptide(L)'
;MKTIAQIAKEIGVSKQAIYQFIDKDFKRKFSTVDGSLKINSKGQKLIKEHFEVDNLNESSSALKSALNNSTPLIEYLKDQIQEDRKQLDDYKDQIEQLHKLLEKQQALLEHEQQLRLADKKTEAKQIEQKIVKKKHWWQFGKHS
;
A
#
# COMPACT_ATOMS: atom_id res chain seq x y z
N MET A 1 -23.50 49.73 15.02
CA MET A 1 -22.46 50.01 13.99
C MET A 1 -21.17 49.37 14.43
N LYS A 2 -20.33 48.90 13.51
CA LYS A 2 -19.07 48.19 13.84
C LYS A 2 -17.86 48.93 13.27
N THR A 3 -16.71 48.80 13.92
CA THR A 3 -15.45 49.31 13.39
C THR A 3 -14.89 48.36 12.34
N ILE A 4 -14.00 48.86 11.47
CA ILE A 4 -13.28 48.00 10.50
C ILE A 4 -12.53 46.87 11.21
N ALA A 5 -11.99 47.12 12.41
CA ALA A 5 -11.31 46.09 13.19
C ALA A 5 -12.26 44.95 13.64
N GLN A 6 -13.50 45.27 14.01
CA GLN A 6 -14.50 44.27 14.38
C GLN A 6 -14.97 43.48 13.15
N ILE A 7 -15.20 44.16 12.03
CA ILE A 7 -15.62 43.54 10.77
C ILE A 7 -14.52 42.60 10.23
N ALA A 8 -13.26 43.05 10.26
CA ALA A 8 -12.08 42.25 9.93
C ALA A 8 -12.02 40.95 10.74
N LYS A 9 -12.21 41.06 12.06
CA LYS A 9 -12.18 39.92 12.97
C LYS A 9 -13.33 38.95 12.74
N GLU A 10 -14.51 39.43 12.35
CA GLU A 10 -15.68 38.60 12.08
C GLU A 10 -15.59 37.81 10.77
N ILE A 11 -15.02 38.42 9.72
CA ILE A 11 -14.92 37.80 8.38
C ILE A 11 -13.57 37.08 8.21
N GLY A 12 -12.63 37.24 9.13
CA GLY A 12 -11.31 36.60 9.08
C GLY A 12 -10.35 37.23 8.07
N VAL A 13 -10.58 38.48 7.68
CA VAL A 13 -9.76 39.22 6.70
C VAL A 13 -8.95 40.33 7.39
N SER A 14 -7.84 40.75 6.77
CA SER A 14 -7.01 41.81 7.35
C SER A 14 -7.72 43.17 7.32
N LYS A 15 -7.41 44.05 8.30
CA LYS A 15 -7.93 45.43 8.30
C LYS A 15 -7.57 46.15 7.00
N GLN A 16 -6.37 45.89 6.47
CA GLN A 16 -5.84 46.51 5.26
C GLN A 16 -6.65 46.11 4.02
N ALA A 17 -7.04 44.84 3.90
CA ALA A 17 -7.88 44.37 2.80
C ALA A 17 -9.22 45.11 2.77
N ILE A 18 -9.85 45.28 3.94
CA ILE A 18 -11.07 46.06 4.05
C ILE A 18 -10.83 47.54 3.72
N TYR A 19 -9.69 48.12 4.11
CA TYR A 19 -9.36 49.51 3.74
C TYR A 19 -9.11 49.69 2.23
N GLN A 20 -8.58 48.67 1.55
CA GLN A 20 -8.42 48.68 0.10
C GLN A 20 -9.76 48.57 -0.63
N PHE A 21 -10.70 47.81 -0.09
CA PHE A 21 -12.07 47.71 -0.62
C PHE A 21 -12.90 48.98 -0.38
N ILE A 22 -12.66 49.69 0.73
CA ILE A 22 -13.46 50.87 1.11
C ILE A 22 -12.94 52.14 0.40
N ASP A 23 -13.62 52.51 -0.68
CA ASP A 23 -13.39 53.77 -1.40
C ASP A 23 -13.90 55.02 -0.67
N LYS A 24 -13.45 56.20 -1.13
CA LYS A 24 -13.90 57.50 -0.61
C LYS A 24 -15.43 57.64 -0.66
N ASP A 25 -16.07 57.16 -1.72
CA ASP A 25 -17.53 57.20 -1.86
C ASP A 25 -18.24 56.23 -0.91
N PHE A 26 -17.64 55.06 -0.66
CA PHE A 26 -18.15 54.10 0.32
C PHE A 26 -18.10 54.70 1.73
N LYS A 27 -17.00 55.39 2.09
CA LYS A 27 -16.90 56.12 3.36
C LYS A 27 -17.98 57.19 3.47
N ARG A 28 -18.24 57.97 2.42
CA ARG A 28 -19.29 59.00 2.44
C ARG A 28 -20.70 58.43 2.62
N LYS A 29 -20.97 57.25 2.06
CA LYS A 29 -22.31 56.63 2.08
C LYS A 29 -22.58 55.76 3.31
N PHE A 30 -21.55 55.09 3.82
CA PHE A 30 -21.72 54.02 4.82
C PHE A 30 -20.93 54.23 6.11
N SER A 31 -20.22 55.35 6.24
CA SER A 31 -19.48 55.68 7.47
C SER A 31 -20.02 56.88 8.23
N THR A 32 -19.89 56.83 9.56
CA THR A 32 -20.26 57.91 10.48
C THR A 32 -19.02 58.69 10.91
N VAL A 33 -19.13 60.02 11.01
CA VAL A 33 -18.05 60.92 11.42
C VAL A 33 -18.35 61.49 12.80
N ASP A 34 -18.18 60.67 13.83
CA ASP A 34 -18.12 61.09 15.25
C ASP A 34 -16.70 60.85 15.77
N GLY A 35 -15.71 61.49 15.15
CA GLY A 35 -14.28 61.33 15.46
C GLY A 35 -13.70 59.91 15.24
N SER A 36 -14.50 58.95 14.75
CA SER A 36 -14.10 57.54 14.57
C SER A 36 -14.85 56.89 13.40
N LEU A 37 -14.11 56.20 12.53
CA LEU A 37 -14.66 55.50 11.36
C LEU A 37 -15.45 54.25 11.78
N LYS A 38 -16.79 54.35 11.76
CA LYS A 38 -17.73 53.25 12.03
C LYS A 38 -18.58 52.98 10.80
N ILE A 39 -18.75 51.71 10.45
CA ILE A 39 -19.51 51.28 9.27
C ILE A 39 -20.95 50.92 9.68
N ASN A 40 -21.92 51.42 8.92
CA ASN A 40 -23.34 51.11 9.12
C ASN A 40 -23.67 49.64 8.75
N SER A 41 -24.89 49.20 9.04
CA SER A 41 -25.30 47.81 8.81
C SER A 41 -25.32 47.43 7.31
N LYS A 42 -25.63 48.37 6.42
CA LYS A 42 -25.65 48.13 4.96
C LYS A 42 -24.24 47.94 4.41
N GLY A 43 -23.29 48.78 4.80
CA GLY A 43 -21.88 48.64 4.41
C GLY A 43 -21.24 47.37 4.96
N GLN A 44 -21.62 46.94 6.17
CA GLN A 44 -21.18 45.66 6.73
C GLN A 44 -21.59 44.47 5.85
N LYS A 45 -22.83 44.45 5.33
CA LYS A 45 -23.29 43.37 4.44
C LYS A 45 -22.50 43.33 3.14
N LEU A 46 -22.27 44.47 2.51
CA LEU A 46 -21.50 44.56 1.26
C LEU A 46 -20.06 44.07 1.41
N ILE A 47 -19.40 44.46 2.50
CA ILE A 47 -18.04 43.98 2.82
C ILE A 47 -18.07 42.46 3.00
N LYS A 48 -19.03 41.95 3.76
CA LYS A 48 -19.15 40.52 4.02
C LYS A 48 -19.39 39.71 2.75
N GLU A 49 -20.31 40.14 1.89
CA GLU A 49 -20.62 39.48 0.62
C GLU A 49 -19.40 39.43 -0.32
N HIS A 50 -18.64 40.53 -0.43
CA HIS A 50 -17.44 40.57 -1.26
C HIS A 50 -16.38 39.57 -0.80
N PHE A 51 -16.06 39.58 0.50
CA PHE A 51 -15.00 38.73 1.04
C PHE A 51 -15.42 37.26 1.23
N GLU A 52 -16.72 36.95 1.29
CA GLU A 52 -17.22 35.56 1.29
C GLU A 52 -17.08 34.90 -0.09
N VAL A 53 -17.29 35.66 -1.18
CA VAL A 53 -17.19 35.13 -2.56
C VAL A 53 -15.73 34.88 -2.97
N ASP A 54 -14.80 35.77 -2.60
CA ASP A 54 -13.38 35.61 -2.93
C ASP A 54 -12.77 34.37 -2.25
N ASN A 55 -13.15 34.09 -1.00
CA ASN A 55 -12.69 32.92 -0.25
C ASN A 55 -13.11 31.60 -0.91
N LEU A 56 -14.32 31.55 -1.48
CA LEU A 56 -14.85 30.37 -2.18
C LEU A 56 -14.11 30.11 -3.51
N ASN A 57 -13.74 31.16 -4.23
CA ASN A 57 -13.07 31.04 -5.53
C ASN A 57 -11.59 30.65 -5.39
N GLU A 58 -10.86 31.23 -4.43
CA GLU A 58 -9.47 30.85 -4.17
C GLU A 58 -9.37 29.42 -3.61
N SER A 59 -10.25 29.04 -2.67
CA SER A 59 -10.26 27.69 -2.10
C SER A 59 -10.56 26.60 -3.16
N SER A 60 -11.50 26.88 -4.08
CA SER A 60 -11.87 25.95 -5.16
C SER A 60 -10.75 25.71 -6.18
N SER A 61 -9.96 26.74 -6.51
CA SER A 61 -8.85 26.59 -7.46
C SER A 61 -7.65 25.85 -6.86
N ALA A 62 -7.32 26.11 -5.58
CA ALA A 62 -6.28 25.39 -4.85
C ALA A 62 -6.63 23.92 -4.61
N LEU A 63 -7.89 23.61 -4.29
CA LEU A 63 -8.37 22.23 -4.14
C LEU A 63 -8.33 21.44 -5.46
N LYS A 64 -8.71 22.08 -6.58
CA LYS A 64 -8.65 21.44 -7.90
C LYS A 64 -7.22 21.15 -8.35
N SER A 65 -6.27 22.03 -8.08
CA SER A 65 -4.86 21.78 -8.43
C SER A 65 -4.25 20.67 -7.56
N ALA A 66 -4.56 20.62 -6.27
CA ALA A 66 -4.13 19.55 -5.38
C ALA A 66 -4.72 18.18 -5.77
N LEU A 67 -6.00 18.15 -6.19
CA LEU A 67 -6.65 16.94 -6.67
C LEU A 67 -6.04 16.43 -7.99
N ASN A 68 -5.78 17.33 -8.94
CA ASN A 68 -5.18 16.98 -10.24
C ASN A 68 -3.74 16.47 -10.12
N ASN A 69 -2.99 16.93 -9.11
CA ASN A 69 -1.63 16.46 -8.86
C ASN A 69 -1.58 15.14 -8.07
N SER A 70 -2.65 14.80 -7.33
CA SER A 70 -2.72 13.56 -6.55
C SER A 70 -3.27 12.38 -7.35
N THR A 71 -4.10 12.60 -8.36
CA THR A 71 -4.58 11.55 -9.30
C THR A 71 -3.47 10.74 -9.97
N PRO A 72 -2.42 11.34 -10.59
CA PRO A 72 -1.38 10.56 -11.26
C PRO A 72 -0.51 9.76 -10.27
N LEU A 73 -0.31 10.27 -9.06
CA LEU A 73 0.42 9.53 -8.01
C LEU A 73 -0.40 8.33 -7.52
N ILE A 74 -1.71 8.49 -7.35
CA ILE A 74 -2.61 7.40 -6.95
C ILE A 74 -2.66 6.31 -8.03
N GLU A 75 -2.68 6.70 -9.31
CA GLU A 75 -2.65 5.75 -10.43
C GLU A 75 -1.33 4.98 -10.49
N TYR A 76 -0.20 5.68 -10.39
CA TYR A 76 1.12 5.06 -10.30
C TYR A 76 1.23 4.07 -9.12
N LEU A 77 0.78 4.46 -7.93
CA LEU A 77 0.79 3.58 -6.75
C LEU A 77 -0.11 2.35 -6.94
N LYS A 78 -1.24 2.50 -7.64
CA LYS A 78 -2.14 1.38 -7.94
C LYS A 78 -1.49 0.40 -8.91
N ASP A 79 -0.85 0.91 -9.95
CA ASP A 79 -0.12 0.09 -10.92
C ASP A 79 1.04 -0.66 -10.25
N GLN A 80 1.79 0.03 -9.39
CA GLN A 80 2.86 -0.58 -8.58
C GLN A 80 2.34 -1.73 -7.71
N ILE A 81 1.22 -1.51 -7.00
CA ILE A 81 0.57 -2.56 -6.18
C ILE A 81 0.14 -3.75 -7.05
N GLN A 82 -0.32 -3.50 -8.27
CA GLN A 82 -0.75 -4.57 -9.17
C GLN A 82 0.44 -5.38 -9.69
N GLU A 83 1.56 -4.74 -10.04
CA GLU A 83 2.80 -5.42 -10.40
C GLU A 83 3.37 -6.24 -9.24
N ASP A 84 3.44 -5.67 -8.04
CA ASP A 84 3.95 -6.36 -6.84
C ASP A 84 3.10 -7.60 -6.53
N ARG A 85 1.77 -7.52 -6.68
CA ARG A 85 0.87 -8.67 -6.52
C ARG A 85 1.14 -9.76 -7.55
N LYS A 86 1.36 -9.39 -8.80
CA LYS A 86 1.68 -10.35 -9.87
C LYS A 86 3.00 -11.06 -9.58
N GLN A 87 4.02 -10.32 -9.14
CA GLN A 87 5.30 -10.91 -8.74
C GLN A 87 5.15 -11.88 -7.56
N LEU A 88 4.33 -11.53 -6.57
CA LEU A 88 4.04 -12.42 -5.45
C LEU A 88 3.39 -13.73 -5.89
N ASP A 89 2.46 -13.69 -6.83
CA ASP A 89 1.83 -14.89 -7.36
C ASP A 89 2.83 -15.73 -8.18
N ASP A 90 3.65 -15.10 -9.02
CA ASP A 90 4.73 -15.80 -9.75
C ASP A 90 5.73 -16.49 -8.80
N TYR A 91 6.08 -15.85 -7.67
CA TYR A 91 6.94 -16.46 -6.66
C TYR A 91 6.26 -17.62 -5.92
N LYS A 92 4.96 -17.53 -5.63
CA LYS A 92 4.21 -18.65 -5.02
C LYS A 92 4.18 -19.86 -5.96
N ASP A 93 3.93 -19.64 -7.25
CA ASP A 93 3.91 -20.71 -8.25
C ASP A 93 5.27 -21.39 -8.36
N GLN A 94 6.36 -20.61 -8.34
CA GLN A 94 7.72 -21.16 -8.31
C GLN A 94 7.99 -21.99 -7.05
N ILE A 95 7.55 -21.50 -5.88
CA ILE A 95 7.69 -22.25 -4.62
C ILE A 95 6.90 -23.56 -4.68
N GLU A 96 5.69 -23.55 -5.24
CA GLU A 96 4.89 -24.77 -5.39
C GLU A 96 5.56 -25.79 -6.34
N GLN A 97 6.15 -25.32 -7.44
CA GLN A 97 6.92 -26.18 -8.35
C GLN A 97 8.15 -26.77 -7.67
N LEU A 98 8.89 -25.96 -6.90
CA LEU A 98 10.05 -26.42 -6.14
C LEU A 98 9.67 -27.45 -5.09
N HIS A 99 8.56 -27.25 -4.36
CA HIS A 99 8.05 -28.25 -3.43
C HIS A 99 7.69 -29.57 -4.13
N LYS A 100 7.00 -29.52 -5.27
CA LYS A 100 6.69 -30.73 -6.06
C LYS A 100 7.94 -31.47 -6.53
N LEU A 101 8.99 -30.74 -6.92
CA LEU A 101 10.27 -31.34 -7.30
C LEU A 101 10.98 -31.98 -6.10
N LEU A 102 10.96 -31.32 -4.95
CA LEU A 102 11.54 -31.81 -3.71
C LEU A 102 10.83 -33.08 -3.23
N GLU A 103 9.50 -33.11 -3.27
CA GLU A 103 8.72 -34.32 -2.95
C GLU A 103 9.06 -35.49 -3.88
N LYS A 104 9.19 -35.24 -5.19
CA LYS A 104 9.62 -36.27 -6.15
C LYS A 104 11.02 -36.78 -5.85
N GLN A 105 11.95 -35.90 -5.51
CA GLN A 105 13.32 -36.29 -5.17
C GLN A 105 13.36 -37.12 -3.88
N GLN A 106 12.59 -36.73 -2.86
CA GLN A 106 12.48 -37.47 -1.61
C GLN A 106 11.90 -38.88 -1.84
N ALA A 107 10.83 -38.99 -2.62
CA ALA A 107 10.24 -40.28 -2.96
C ALA A 107 11.21 -41.19 -3.75
N LEU A 108 12.00 -40.62 -4.68
CA LEU A 108 13.03 -41.36 -5.40
C LEU A 108 14.15 -41.86 -4.47
N LEU A 109 14.61 -41.03 -3.54
CA LEU A 109 15.62 -41.43 -2.55
C LEU A 109 15.12 -42.56 -1.66
N GLU A 110 13.88 -42.49 -1.19
CA GLU A 110 13.26 -43.54 -0.40
C GLU A 110 13.14 -44.85 -1.19
N HIS A 111 12.72 -44.77 -2.45
CA HIS A 111 12.66 -45.92 -3.34
C HIS A 111 14.04 -46.54 -3.57
N GLU A 112 15.07 -45.73 -3.82
CA GLU A 112 16.45 -46.21 -3.99
C GLU A 112 16.97 -46.90 -2.72
N GLN A 113 16.70 -46.34 -1.54
CA GLN A 113 17.06 -46.96 -0.27
C GLN A 113 16.36 -48.32 -0.08
N GLN A 114 15.07 -48.41 -0.41
CA GLN A 114 14.32 -49.67 -0.34
C GLN A 114 14.91 -50.74 -1.27
N LEU A 115 15.26 -50.37 -2.51
CA LEU A 115 15.91 -51.27 -3.47
C LEU A 115 17.26 -51.77 -2.92
N ARG A 116 18.11 -50.88 -2.42
CA ARG A 116 19.41 -51.25 -1.82
C ARG A 116 19.26 -52.22 -0.65
N LEU A 117 18.21 -52.07 0.17
CA LEU A 117 17.91 -53.00 1.26
C LEU A 117 17.39 -54.35 0.74
N ALA A 118 16.59 -54.35 -0.32
CA ALA A 118 16.12 -55.58 -0.96
C ALA A 118 17.27 -56.36 -1.59
N ASP A 119 18.19 -55.69 -2.29
CA ASP A 119 19.37 -56.30 -2.90
C ASP A 119 20.30 -56.92 -1.84
N LYS A 120 20.58 -56.19 -0.76
CA LYS A 120 21.35 -56.76 0.37
C LYS A 120 20.69 -58.00 0.97
N LYS A 121 19.36 -58.03 1.08
CA LYS A 121 18.61 -59.20 1.58
C LYS A 121 18.67 -60.38 0.61
N THR A 122 18.59 -60.14 -0.70
CA THR A 122 18.67 -61.21 -1.70
C THR A 122 20.09 -61.78 -1.78
N GLU A 123 21.12 -60.93 -1.71
CA GLU A 123 22.53 -61.34 -1.63
C GLU A 123 22.80 -62.18 -0.37
N ALA A 124 22.34 -61.74 0.80
CA ALA A 124 22.49 -62.49 2.04
C ALA A 124 21.85 -63.89 1.96
N LYS A 125 20.63 -63.99 1.41
CA LYS A 125 19.95 -65.28 1.19
C LYS A 125 20.73 -66.18 0.22
N GLN A 126 21.30 -65.64 -0.84
CA GLN A 126 22.12 -66.41 -1.78
C GLN A 126 23.41 -66.92 -1.15
N ILE A 127 24.06 -66.11 -0.31
CA ILE A 127 25.26 -66.51 0.45
C ILE A 127 24.91 -67.63 1.42
N GLU A 128 23.81 -67.49 2.17
CA GLU A 128 23.35 -68.51 3.12
C GLU A 128 23.04 -69.83 2.42
N GLN A 129 22.34 -69.81 1.28
CA GLN A 129 22.08 -71.01 0.48
C GLN A 129 23.37 -71.67 -0.03
N LYS A 130 24.36 -70.89 -0.48
CA LYS A 130 25.67 -71.43 -0.88
C LYS A 130 26.42 -72.06 0.29
N ILE A 131 26.35 -71.47 1.49
CA ILE A 131 26.97 -72.02 2.70
C ILE A 131 26.29 -73.34 3.10
N VAL A 132 24.95 -73.39 3.09
CA VAL A 132 24.18 -74.61 3.41
C VAL A 132 24.50 -75.73 2.42
N LYS A 133 24.50 -75.45 1.11
CA LYS A 133 24.88 -76.43 0.07
C LYS A 133 26.30 -76.95 0.24
N LYS A 134 27.26 -76.06 0.55
CA LYS A 134 28.64 -76.47 0.87
C LYS A 134 28.67 -77.40 2.09
N LYS A 135 28.05 -77.01 3.21
CA LYS A 135 27.99 -77.85 4.43
C LYS A 135 27.43 -79.25 4.14
N HIS A 136 26.36 -79.33 3.33
CA HIS A 136 25.76 -80.60 2.94
C HIS A 136 26.72 -81.46 2.11
N TRP A 137 27.44 -80.88 1.14
CA TRP A 137 28.43 -81.60 0.33
C TRP A 137 29.59 -82.21 1.17
N TRP A 138 30.10 -81.49 2.16
CA TRP A 138 31.18 -81.99 3.04
C TRP A 138 30.77 -83.17 3.93
N GLN A 139 29.47 -83.32 4.23
CA GLN A 139 28.98 -84.46 5.01
C GLN A 139 28.81 -85.74 4.17
N PHE A 140 28.51 -85.60 2.89
CA PHE A 140 28.38 -86.76 1.99
C PHE A 140 29.73 -87.23 1.43
N GLY A 141 30.73 -86.35 1.30
CA GLY A 141 32.06 -86.70 0.79
C GLY A 141 33.00 -87.44 1.76
N LYS A 142 32.60 -87.66 3.02
CA LYS A 142 33.43 -88.34 4.05
C LYS A 142 33.17 -89.85 4.17
N HIS A 143 32.29 -90.42 3.34
CA HIS A 143 31.93 -91.84 3.37
C HIS A 143 32.19 -92.56 2.03
N SER A 144 33.22 -92.14 1.28
CA SER A 144 33.75 -92.89 0.13
C SER A 144 35.22 -93.17 0.30
#